data_AF-A0A0K2VTJ6-F1
#
_entry.id   AF-A0A0K2VTJ6-F1
#
_cell.length_a   1.000
_cell.length_b   1.000
_cell.length_c   1.000
_cell.angle_alpha   90.00
_cell.angle_beta   90.00
_cell.angle_gamma   90.00
#
_symmetry.space_group_name_H-M   'P 1'
#
loop_
_entity.id
_entity.type
_entity.pdbx_description
1 polymer ?
#
loop_
_entity_poly.entity_id
_entity_poly.type
_entity_poly.pdbx_seq_one_letter_code
_entity_poly.pdbx_strand_id
1 'polypeptide(L)'
;MTEPKKDVIRETDAEAVRLAKTLIRSARFGALAAIEPGTGAPLASRVGVATDIDGAPLILISMLSAHTGALLADPRCSLLLGEPGKGDPLAHPRISLACRALRLERGTADQIRAERRYLNRNPKAKLYAGLGDFSFFRLEPERASLNGGFGKAFLLDRGDFIAGAAFVEEFAGGEQAALDHMNADHRDALALYARHFGRAEGGDWIATGFDPDGMDLAAPDATCRIFFPRPLQSARELRSALVEMAKAGRAAEQDR
;
A
#
# COMPACT_ATOMS: atom_id res chain seq x y z
N MET A 1 -14.30 -43.88 -11.19
CA MET A 1 -13.46 -42.77 -11.67
C MET A 1 -13.80 -41.56 -10.84
N THR A 2 -12.94 -41.18 -9.90
CA THR A 2 -13.07 -39.90 -9.17
C THR A 2 -12.72 -38.78 -10.14
N GLU A 3 -13.67 -37.90 -10.44
CA GLU A 3 -13.41 -36.68 -11.22
C GLU A 3 -12.25 -35.90 -10.57
N PRO A 4 -11.30 -35.38 -11.35
CA PRO A 4 -10.23 -34.56 -10.81
C PRO A 4 -10.86 -33.32 -10.17
N LYS A 5 -10.66 -33.17 -8.86
CA LYS A 5 -11.18 -32.07 -8.06
C LYS A 5 -10.65 -30.77 -8.64
N LYS A 6 -11.53 -29.98 -9.26
CA LYS A 6 -11.19 -28.71 -9.89
C LYS A 6 -10.56 -27.80 -8.82
N ASP A 7 -9.32 -27.38 -9.03
CA ASP A 7 -8.69 -26.47 -8.10
C ASP A 7 -9.45 -25.14 -8.12
N VAL A 8 -9.88 -24.71 -6.94
CA VAL A 8 -10.64 -23.47 -6.75
C VAL A 8 -9.69 -22.28 -6.71
N ILE A 9 -8.40 -22.53 -6.44
CA ILE A 9 -7.33 -21.53 -6.50
C ILE A 9 -6.85 -21.42 -7.95
N ARG A 10 -6.81 -20.18 -8.44
CA ARG A 10 -6.30 -19.85 -9.77
C ARG A 10 -4.80 -19.63 -9.70
N GLU A 11 -4.12 -19.90 -10.80
CA GLU A 11 -2.72 -19.50 -11.00
C GLU A 11 -2.58 -17.98 -10.89
N THR A 12 -1.54 -17.53 -10.19
CA THR A 12 -1.26 -16.11 -9.98
C THR A 12 -0.69 -15.49 -11.25
N ASP A 13 -1.52 -14.69 -11.92
CA ASP A 13 -1.18 -13.97 -13.15
C ASP A 13 -0.84 -12.50 -12.88
N ALA A 14 -0.38 -11.79 -13.91
CA ALA A 14 0.01 -10.38 -13.81
C ALA A 14 -1.15 -9.46 -13.37
N GLU A 15 -2.40 -9.80 -13.69
CA GLU A 15 -3.57 -9.03 -13.28
C GLU A 15 -3.87 -9.23 -11.79
N ALA A 16 -3.72 -10.46 -11.28
CA ALA A 16 -3.82 -10.77 -9.85
C ALA A 16 -2.73 -10.03 -9.06
N VAL A 17 -1.49 -10.04 -9.55
CA VAL A 17 -0.37 -9.29 -8.95
C VAL A 17 -0.67 -7.79 -8.92
N ARG A 18 -1.12 -7.22 -10.05
CA ARG A 18 -1.48 -5.81 -10.15
C ARG A 18 -2.60 -5.46 -9.18
N LEU A 19 -3.64 -6.29 -9.09
CA LEU A 19 -4.76 -6.09 -8.16
C LEU A 19 -4.31 -6.16 -6.69
N ALA A 20 -3.46 -7.11 -6.34
CA ALA A 20 -2.87 -7.22 -5.00
C ALA A 20 -2.10 -5.94 -4.64
N LYS A 21 -1.19 -5.51 -5.52
CA LYS A 21 -0.44 -4.26 -5.33
C LYS A 21 -1.35 -3.04 -5.22
N THR A 22 -2.40 -2.94 -6.04
CA THR A 22 -3.40 -1.87 -5.90
C THR A 22 -4.03 -1.86 -4.52
N LEU A 23 -4.58 -2.98 -4.06
CA LEU A 23 -5.26 -3.08 -2.76
C LEU A 23 -4.33 -2.69 -1.60
N ILE A 24 -3.07 -3.13 -1.64
CA ILE A 24 -2.07 -2.82 -0.62
C ILE A 24 -1.70 -1.33 -0.67
N ARG A 25 -1.38 -0.80 -1.84
CA ARG A 25 -0.87 0.57 -2.03
C ARG A 25 -1.92 1.65 -1.80
N SER A 26 -3.18 1.37 -2.13
CA SER A 26 -4.29 2.30 -1.93
C SER A 26 -4.95 2.21 -0.55
N ALA A 27 -4.56 1.27 0.31
CA ALA A 27 -5.17 1.13 1.63
C ALA A 27 -4.87 2.33 2.53
N ARG A 28 -5.92 2.92 3.11
CA ARG A 28 -5.83 3.95 4.16
C ARG A 28 -5.93 3.36 5.57
N PHE A 29 -6.58 2.21 5.67
CA PHE A 29 -6.79 1.46 6.90
C PHE A 29 -7.01 -0.01 6.56
N GLY A 30 -6.99 -0.86 7.58
CA GLY A 30 -7.27 -2.29 7.45
C GLY A 30 -7.72 -2.91 8.77
N ALA A 31 -8.16 -4.16 8.70
CA ALA A 31 -8.43 -4.97 9.88
C ALA A 31 -7.19 -5.81 10.20
N LEU A 32 -6.56 -5.52 11.33
CA LEU A 32 -5.43 -6.25 11.90
C LEU A 32 -5.94 -7.35 12.82
N ALA A 33 -5.52 -8.58 12.55
CA ALA A 33 -5.67 -9.71 13.46
C ALA A 33 -4.32 -10.01 14.14
N ALA A 34 -4.32 -10.10 15.47
CA ALA A 34 -3.17 -10.47 16.31
C ALA A 34 -3.57 -11.58 17.28
N ILE A 35 -2.59 -12.18 17.96
CA ILE A 35 -2.83 -13.29 18.89
C ILE A 35 -2.83 -12.73 20.32
N GLU A 36 -3.96 -12.84 21.02
CA GLU A 36 -4.08 -12.38 22.40
C GLU A 36 -3.15 -13.20 23.32
N PRO A 37 -2.27 -12.53 24.10
CA PRO A 37 -1.35 -13.23 24.99
C PRO A 37 -2.11 -13.95 26.11
N GLY A 38 -1.62 -15.15 26.46
CA GLY A 38 -2.22 -15.98 27.52
C GLY A 38 -3.38 -16.85 27.04
N THR A 39 -4.37 -16.29 26.34
CA THR A 39 -5.54 -17.05 25.85
C THR A 39 -5.31 -17.68 24.48
N GLY A 40 -4.48 -17.07 23.63
CA GLY A 40 -4.31 -17.44 22.23
C GLY A 40 -5.50 -17.07 21.33
N ALA A 41 -6.48 -16.33 21.83
CA ALA A 41 -7.64 -15.91 21.04
C ALA A 41 -7.25 -14.92 19.93
N PRO A 42 -7.88 -14.96 18.75
CA PRO A 42 -7.63 -13.96 17.72
C PRO A 42 -8.26 -12.61 18.11
N LEU A 43 -7.41 -11.59 18.22
CA LEU A 43 -7.83 -10.21 18.44
C LEU A 43 -7.92 -9.47 17.11
N ALA A 44 -9.09 -8.93 16.78
CA ALA A 44 -9.30 -8.10 15.59
C ALA A 44 -9.43 -6.62 15.97
N SER A 45 -8.70 -5.74 15.29
CA SER A 45 -8.77 -4.28 15.48
C SER A 45 -8.55 -3.52 14.18
N ARG A 46 -9.03 -2.27 14.11
CA ARG A 46 -8.78 -1.39 12.96
C ARG A 46 -7.47 -0.62 13.16
N VAL A 47 -6.65 -0.57 12.13
CA VAL A 47 -5.40 0.21 12.10
C VAL A 47 -5.36 1.14 10.89
N GLY A 48 -4.76 2.31 11.02
CA GLY A 48 -4.38 3.15 9.89
C GLY A 48 -3.21 2.53 9.14
N VAL A 49 -3.20 2.66 7.82
CA VAL A 49 -2.22 1.99 6.94
C VAL A 49 -1.57 3.01 6.01
N ALA A 50 -0.28 2.85 5.81
CA ALA A 50 0.47 3.35 4.66
C ALA A 50 1.39 2.20 4.17
N THR A 51 2.25 2.47 3.19
CA THR A 51 3.26 1.49 2.74
C THR A 51 4.65 2.09 2.72
N ASP A 52 5.66 1.27 3.02
CA ASP A 52 7.06 1.61 2.72
C ASP A 52 7.31 1.50 1.20
N ILE A 53 8.50 1.84 0.72
CA ILE A 53 8.83 1.89 -0.71
C ILE A 53 8.65 0.52 -1.37
N ASP A 54 8.99 -0.58 -0.71
CA ASP A 54 8.81 -1.93 -1.25
C ASP A 54 7.38 -2.44 -1.26
N GLY A 55 6.48 -1.81 -0.51
CA GLY A 55 5.07 -2.22 -0.42
C GLY A 55 4.68 -2.84 0.91
N ALA A 56 5.64 -3.02 1.83
CA ALA A 56 5.30 -3.51 3.16
C ALA A 56 4.36 -2.51 3.87
N PRO A 57 3.25 -2.97 4.48
CA PRO A 57 2.37 -2.10 5.25
C PRO A 57 3.09 -1.48 6.45
N LEU A 58 2.84 -0.20 6.66
CA LEU A 58 3.26 0.57 7.82
C LEU A 58 2.03 0.94 8.65
N ILE A 59 2.12 0.71 9.96
CA ILE A 59 1.09 1.11 10.93
C ILE A 59 1.71 1.97 12.03
N LEU A 60 0.92 2.91 12.56
CA LEU A 60 1.28 3.76 13.70
C LEU A 60 0.26 3.53 14.81
N ILE A 61 0.70 2.92 15.90
CA ILE A 61 -0.19 2.40 16.95
C ILE A 61 0.28 2.83 18.34
N SER A 62 -0.67 3.06 19.25
CA SER A 62 -0.36 3.36 20.65
C SER A 62 0.14 2.12 21.36
N MET A 63 1.18 2.28 22.18
CA MET A 63 1.75 1.27 23.07
C MET A 63 0.76 0.81 24.15
N LEU A 64 -0.35 1.54 24.35
CA LEU A 64 -1.41 1.22 25.30
C LEU A 64 -2.53 0.35 24.70
N SER A 65 -2.52 0.14 23.38
CA SER A 65 -3.58 -0.63 22.72
C SER A 65 -3.42 -2.14 22.93
N ALA A 66 -4.55 -2.86 22.95
CA ALA A 66 -4.56 -4.32 23.09
C ALA A 66 -3.77 -5.02 21.97
N HIS A 67 -3.87 -4.51 20.72
CA HIS A 67 -3.12 -5.10 19.61
C HIS A 67 -1.62 -4.86 19.72
N THR A 68 -1.15 -3.76 20.32
CA THR A 68 0.29 -3.58 20.54
C THR A 68 0.83 -4.59 21.53
N GLY A 69 0.14 -4.80 22.65
CA GLY A 69 0.52 -5.85 23.62
C GLY A 69 0.58 -7.23 22.98
N ALA A 70 -0.41 -7.55 22.14
CA ALA A 70 -0.45 -8.80 21.37
C ALA A 70 0.74 -8.94 20.41
N LEU A 71 1.02 -7.92 19.58
CA LEU A 71 2.12 -7.94 18.61
C LEU A 71 3.51 -8.02 19.26
N LEU A 72 3.69 -7.45 20.45
CA LEU A 72 4.95 -7.54 21.19
C LEU A 72 5.16 -8.93 21.79
N ALA A 73 4.08 -9.61 22.20
CA ALA A 73 4.14 -10.96 22.73
C ALA A 73 4.32 -12.02 21.62
N ASP A 74 3.62 -11.85 20.50
CA ASP A 74 3.77 -12.68 19.30
C ASP A 74 3.66 -11.79 18.05
N PRO A 75 4.73 -11.67 17.25
CA PRO A 75 4.74 -10.79 16.09
C PRO A 75 3.87 -11.31 14.93
N ARG A 76 3.39 -12.56 14.96
CA ARG A 76 2.54 -13.11 13.89
C ARG A 76 1.20 -12.39 13.87
N CYS A 77 0.83 -11.86 12.71
CA CYS A 77 -0.41 -11.15 12.50
C CYS A 77 -0.95 -11.34 11.08
N SER A 78 -2.20 -10.94 10.88
CA SER A 78 -2.79 -10.85 9.54
C SER A 78 -3.37 -9.46 9.32
N LEU A 79 -3.21 -8.91 8.12
CA LEU A 79 -3.83 -7.65 7.72
C LEU A 79 -4.80 -7.89 6.56
N LEU A 80 -6.09 -7.62 6.77
CA LEU A 80 -7.10 -7.64 5.73
C LEU A 80 -7.27 -6.23 5.15
N LEU A 81 -7.15 -6.13 3.82
CA LEU A 81 -7.31 -4.91 3.03
C LEU A 81 -8.31 -5.13 1.90
N GLY A 82 -8.97 -4.04 1.50
CA GLY A 82 -10.03 -4.04 0.49
C GLY A 82 -11.38 -3.77 1.13
N GLU A 83 -12.01 -2.69 0.70
CA GLU A 83 -13.30 -2.24 1.22
C GLU A 83 -14.42 -2.58 0.24
N PRO A 84 -15.60 -2.98 0.73
CA PRO A 84 -16.75 -3.21 -0.13
C PRO A 84 -17.30 -1.87 -0.65
N GLY A 85 -17.70 -1.87 -1.93
CA GLY A 85 -18.52 -0.80 -2.51
C GLY A 85 -20.02 -1.11 -2.40
N LYS A 86 -20.83 -0.45 -3.24
CA LYS A 86 -22.27 -0.76 -3.37
C LYS A 86 -22.49 -2.21 -3.86
N GLY A 87 -23.61 -2.80 -3.47
CA GLY A 87 -24.00 -4.17 -3.86
C GLY A 87 -23.51 -5.23 -2.88
N ASP A 88 -23.31 -6.45 -3.37
CA ASP A 88 -22.84 -7.57 -2.54
C ASP A 88 -21.38 -7.33 -2.08
N PRO A 89 -21.11 -7.26 -0.76
CA PRO A 89 -19.75 -7.05 -0.25
C PRO A 89 -18.76 -8.14 -0.67
N LEU A 90 -19.22 -9.37 -0.94
CA LEU A 90 -18.38 -10.49 -1.37
C LEU A 90 -18.01 -10.44 -2.86
N ALA A 91 -18.61 -9.55 -3.64
CA ALA A 91 -18.20 -9.30 -5.02
C ALA A 91 -16.93 -8.43 -5.12
N HIS A 92 -16.61 -7.65 -4.08
CA HIS A 92 -15.52 -6.67 -4.10
C HIS A 92 -14.16 -7.29 -3.77
N PRO A 93 -13.07 -6.89 -4.45
CA PRO A 93 -11.74 -7.42 -4.18
C PRO A 93 -11.26 -7.18 -2.74
N ARG A 94 -10.56 -8.18 -2.18
CA ARG A 94 -9.89 -8.09 -0.88
C ARG A 94 -8.67 -8.98 -0.82
N ILE A 95 -7.72 -8.62 0.02
CA ILE A 95 -6.46 -9.34 0.22
C ILE A 95 -6.17 -9.48 1.72
N SER A 96 -5.83 -10.70 2.13
CA SER A 96 -5.33 -10.98 3.48
C SER A 96 -3.84 -11.24 3.41
N LEU A 97 -3.05 -10.41 4.10
CA LEU A 97 -1.61 -10.56 4.21
C LEU A 97 -1.29 -11.32 5.50
N ALA A 98 -0.53 -12.41 5.40
CA ALA A 98 0.09 -13.03 6.57
C ALA A 98 1.42 -12.32 6.82
N CYS A 99 1.60 -11.76 8.01
CA CYS A 99 2.72 -10.87 8.31
C CYS A 99 3.39 -11.19 9.65
N ARG A 100 4.62 -10.70 9.79
CA ARG A 100 5.28 -10.49 11.07
C ARG A 100 5.42 -9.01 11.36
N ALA A 101 4.94 -8.55 12.51
CA ALA A 101 5.10 -7.18 12.93
C ALA A 101 6.51 -6.94 13.46
N LEU A 102 7.18 -5.94 12.89
CA LEU A 102 8.47 -5.43 13.35
C LEU A 102 8.28 -4.02 13.90
N ARG A 103 8.52 -3.84 15.20
CA ARG A 103 8.55 -2.50 15.80
C ARG A 103 9.79 -1.77 15.30
N LEU A 104 9.61 -0.57 14.77
CA LEU A 104 10.72 0.26 14.33
C LEU A 104 11.23 1.11 15.50
N GLU A 105 12.52 1.00 15.78
CA GLU A 105 13.16 1.75 16.86
C GLU A 105 13.26 3.24 16.48
N ARG A 106 12.88 4.11 17.41
CA ARG A 106 12.84 5.56 17.21
C ARG A 106 14.23 6.10 16.89
N GLY A 107 14.32 6.94 15.86
CA GLY A 107 15.58 7.57 15.43
C GLY A 107 16.45 6.70 14.51
N THR A 108 16.06 5.45 14.24
CA THR A 108 16.71 4.64 13.19
C THR A 108 16.34 5.15 11.80
N ALA A 109 17.19 4.87 10.80
CA ALA A 109 16.93 5.26 9.41
C ALA A 109 15.61 4.68 8.87
N ASP A 110 15.31 3.43 9.21
CA ASP A 110 14.05 2.77 8.82
C ASP A 110 12.84 3.44 9.46
N GLN A 111 12.91 3.79 10.75
CA GLN A 111 11.81 4.48 11.42
C GLN A 111 11.57 5.87 10.83
N ILE A 112 12.62 6.64 10.55
CA ILE A 112 12.52 7.97 9.94
C ILE A 112 11.88 7.88 8.55
N ARG A 113 12.30 6.91 7.72
CA ARG A 113 11.71 6.67 6.40
C ARG A 113 10.24 6.28 6.49
N ALA A 114 9.92 5.36 7.40
CA ALA A 114 8.55 4.90 7.64
C ALA A 114 7.63 6.02 8.14
N GLU A 115 8.10 6.83 9.09
CA GLU A 115 7.36 7.99 9.60
C GLU A 115 7.03 8.98 8.47
N ARG A 116 8.03 9.38 7.69
CA ARG A 116 7.85 10.25 6.54
C ARG A 116 6.79 9.70 5.57
N ARG A 117 6.92 8.44 5.15
CA ARG A 117 5.95 7.80 4.23
C ARG A 117 4.55 7.75 4.84
N TYR A 118 4.45 7.35 6.09
CA TYR A 118 3.17 7.26 6.79
C TYR A 118 2.49 8.62 6.90
N LEU A 119 3.24 9.68 7.23
CA LEU A 119 2.70 11.05 7.38
C LEU A 119 2.37 11.70 6.03
N ASN A 120 3.09 11.39 4.95
CA ASN A 120 2.73 11.81 3.60
C ASN A 120 1.35 11.25 3.20
N ARG A 121 1.08 9.99 3.56
CA ARG A 121 -0.22 9.35 3.31
C ARG A 121 -1.30 9.80 4.30
N ASN A 122 -0.96 9.95 5.57
CA ASN A 122 -1.87 10.20 6.69
C ASN A 122 -1.50 11.49 7.43
N PRO A 123 -1.70 12.69 6.84
CA PRO A 123 -1.21 13.94 7.42
C PRO A 123 -1.82 14.27 8.78
N LYS A 124 -3.06 13.82 9.05
CA LYS A 124 -3.72 14.00 10.35
C LYS A 124 -3.01 13.23 11.48
N ALA A 125 -2.20 12.21 11.16
CA ALA A 125 -1.46 11.45 12.14
C ALA A 125 -0.34 12.23 12.82
N LYS A 126 0.06 13.40 12.27
CA LYS A 126 1.02 14.33 12.92
C LYS A 126 0.59 14.72 14.33
N LEU A 127 -0.72 14.70 14.62
CA LEU A 127 -1.28 15.02 15.93
C LEU A 127 -0.88 14.02 17.02
N TYR A 128 -0.49 12.79 16.66
CA TYR A 128 -0.16 11.73 17.63
C TYR A 128 1.15 10.99 17.33
N ALA A 129 1.73 11.09 16.14
CA ALA A 129 2.98 10.41 15.78
C ALA A 129 4.18 10.79 16.66
N GLY A 130 4.22 12.04 17.13
CA GLY A 130 5.26 12.55 18.02
C GLY A 130 5.06 12.19 19.50
N LEU A 131 3.93 11.60 19.87
CA LEU A 131 3.68 11.21 21.26
C LEU A 131 4.56 10.01 21.63
N GLY A 132 5.08 10.02 22.86
CA GLY A 132 6.02 8.99 23.33
C GLY A 132 5.43 7.58 23.41
N ASP A 133 4.12 7.48 23.52
CA ASP A 133 3.37 6.24 23.56
C ASP A 133 2.91 5.76 22.19
N PHE A 134 3.31 6.39 21.07
CA PHE A 134 3.06 5.86 19.74
C PHE A 134 4.35 5.29 19.13
N SER A 135 4.21 4.19 18.38
CA SER A 135 5.33 3.55 17.69
C SER A 135 4.92 3.11 16.29
N PHE A 136 5.86 3.25 15.35
CA PHE A 136 5.72 2.70 14.01
C PHE A 136 6.05 1.22 14.03
N PHE A 137 5.22 0.44 13.35
CA PHE A 137 5.48 -0.95 13.05
C PHE A 137 5.44 -1.14 11.55
N ARG A 138 6.39 -1.93 11.05
CA ARG A 138 6.42 -2.43 9.69
C ARG A 138 5.92 -3.87 9.71
N LEU A 139 4.88 -4.16 8.94
CA LEU A 139 4.36 -5.51 8.84
C LEU A 139 5.08 -6.19 7.68
N GLU A 140 5.96 -7.13 8.00
CA GLU A 140 6.72 -7.92 7.02
C GLU A 140 5.83 -9.01 6.43
N PRO A 141 5.37 -8.89 5.17
CA PRO A 141 4.45 -9.86 4.60
C PRO A 141 5.20 -11.10 4.15
N GLU A 142 4.68 -12.28 4.48
CA GLU A 142 5.27 -13.57 4.10
C GLU A 142 4.57 -14.14 2.86
N ARG A 143 3.24 -13.98 2.78
CA ARG A 143 2.37 -14.43 1.69
C ARG A 143 1.04 -13.68 1.73
N ALA A 144 0.24 -13.80 0.68
CA ALA A 144 -1.09 -13.24 0.63
C ALA A 144 -2.15 -14.18 0.04
N SER A 145 -3.37 -14.03 0.53
CA SER A 145 -4.57 -14.63 -0.07
C SER A 145 -5.38 -13.52 -0.71
N LEU A 146 -5.44 -13.49 -2.04
CA LEU A 146 -6.24 -12.52 -2.79
C LEU A 146 -7.55 -13.17 -3.21
N ASN A 147 -8.64 -12.46 -2.98
CA ASN A 147 -9.91 -12.77 -3.59
C ASN A 147 -10.33 -11.55 -4.43
N GLY A 148 -10.32 -11.68 -5.76
CA GLY A 148 -10.64 -10.62 -6.72
C GLY A 148 -12.12 -10.51 -7.10
N GLY A 149 -13.00 -11.28 -6.45
CA GLY A 149 -14.43 -11.35 -6.70
C GLY A 149 -14.88 -12.81 -6.75
N PHE A 150 -16.16 -13.07 -7.01
CA PHE A 150 -16.65 -14.44 -7.15
C PHE A 150 -15.80 -15.28 -8.12
N GLY A 151 -15.34 -16.44 -7.66
CA GLY A 151 -14.55 -17.39 -8.45
C GLY A 151 -13.12 -16.94 -8.78
N LYS A 152 -12.59 -15.88 -8.13
CA LYS A 152 -11.25 -15.34 -8.39
C LYS A 152 -10.37 -15.38 -7.15
N ALA A 153 -10.01 -16.57 -6.68
CA ALA A 153 -9.11 -16.76 -5.55
C ALA A 153 -7.67 -17.05 -6.03
N PHE A 154 -6.68 -16.41 -5.41
CA PHE A 154 -5.27 -16.55 -5.74
C PHE A 154 -4.43 -16.61 -4.45
N LEU A 155 -3.32 -17.34 -4.50
CA LEU A 155 -2.30 -17.36 -3.46
C LEU A 155 -1.04 -16.69 -4.01
N LEU A 156 -0.55 -15.67 -3.31
CA LEU A 156 0.64 -14.92 -3.71
C LEU A 156 1.76 -15.16 -2.72
N ASP A 157 2.97 -15.30 -3.25
CA ASP A 157 4.19 -15.30 -2.47
C ASP A 157 4.71 -13.87 -2.31
N ARG A 158 5.58 -13.64 -1.32
CA ARG A 158 6.14 -12.32 -1.03
C ARG A 158 6.70 -11.61 -2.28
N GLY A 159 7.40 -12.35 -3.14
CA GLY A 159 8.05 -11.82 -4.34
C GLY A 159 7.09 -11.25 -5.38
N ASP A 160 5.80 -11.62 -5.33
CA ASP A 160 4.80 -11.11 -6.26
C ASP A 160 4.47 -9.64 -5.97
N PHE A 161 4.48 -9.22 -4.71
CA PHE A 161 3.94 -7.92 -4.28
C PHE A 161 4.87 -7.06 -3.42
N ILE A 162 6.06 -7.56 -3.04
CA ILE A 162 7.09 -6.81 -2.33
C ILE A 162 8.32 -6.61 -3.23
N ALA A 163 8.76 -5.36 -3.40
CA ALA A 163 9.95 -5.03 -4.17
C ALA A 163 11.25 -5.39 -3.43
N GLY A 164 12.34 -5.61 -4.18
CA GLY A 164 13.65 -5.96 -3.61
C GLY A 164 14.34 -4.81 -2.86
N ALA A 165 15.13 -5.14 -1.84
CA ALA A 165 15.77 -4.17 -0.94
C ALA A 165 16.74 -3.18 -1.64
N ALA A 166 17.53 -3.64 -2.61
CA ALA A 166 18.45 -2.78 -3.35
C ALA A 166 17.74 -1.60 -4.05
N PHE A 167 16.51 -1.83 -4.54
CA PHE A 167 15.70 -0.78 -5.15
C PHE A 167 15.18 0.22 -4.13
N VAL A 168 14.82 -0.24 -2.93
CA VAL A 168 14.33 0.63 -1.84
C VAL A 168 15.38 1.66 -1.44
N GLU A 169 16.63 1.22 -1.27
CA GLU A 169 17.73 2.08 -0.85
C GLU A 169 18.01 3.18 -1.87
N GLU A 170 18.02 2.85 -3.17
CA GLU A 170 18.23 3.82 -4.23
C GLU A 170 17.13 4.90 -4.26
N PHE A 171 15.87 4.50 -4.12
CA PHE A 171 14.74 5.42 -4.15
C PHE A 171 14.62 6.25 -2.88
N ALA A 172 14.96 5.69 -1.71
CA ALA A 172 14.72 6.33 -0.41
C ALA A 172 15.35 7.73 -0.30
N GLY A 173 16.56 7.91 -0.85
CA GLY A 173 17.31 9.16 -0.74
C GLY A 173 16.73 10.34 -1.53
N GLY A 174 16.03 10.08 -2.63
CA GLY A 174 15.53 11.13 -3.54
C GLY A 174 14.01 11.30 -3.56
N GLU A 175 13.26 10.32 -3.04
CA GLU A 175 11.80 10.27 -3.17
C GLU A 175 11.10 11.54 -2.63
N GLN A 176 11.48 12.00 -1.44
CA GLN A 176 10.79 13.13 -0.81
C GLN A 176 10.91 14.42 -1.64
N ALA A 177 12.11 14.71 -2.16
CA ALA A 177 12.33 15.87 -3.01
C ALA A 177 11.50 15.80 -4.30
N ALA A 178 11.35 14.59 -4.88
CA ALA A 178 10.48 14.39 -6.04
C ALA A 178 8.99 14.60 -5.70
N LEU A 179 8.53 14.11 -4.55
CA LEU A 179 7.16 14.34 -4.07
C LEU A 179 6.89 15.83 -3.85
N ASP A 180 7.80 16.52 -3.17
CA ASP A 180 7.67 17.95 -2.87
C ASP A 180 7.60 18.77 -4.17
N HIS A 181 8.49 18.49 -5.13
CA HIS A 181 8.47 19.15 -6.45
C HIS A 181 7.16 18.89 -7.20
N MET A 182 6.68 17.65 -7.26
CA MET A 182 5.42 17.33 -7.93
C MET A 182 4.21 18.00 -7.28
N ASN A 183 4.20 18.04 -5.94
CA ASN A 183 3.10 18.65 -5.19
C ASN A 183 3.13 20.18 -5.20
N ALA A 184 4.30 20.80 -5.37
CA ALA A 184 4.43 22.25 -5.49
C ALA A 184 4.14 22.74 -6.91
N ASP A 185 4.73 22.09 -7.91
CA ASP A 185 4.84 22.66 -9.25
C ASP A 185 3.96 21.97 -10.31
N HIS A 186 3.46 20.76 -10.05
CA HIS A 186 2.82 19.89 -11.07
C HIS A 186 1.47 19.30 -10.64
N ARG A 187 0.67 20.05 -9.87
CA ARG A 187 -0.67 19.60 -9.42
C ARG A 187 -1.64 19.30 -10.57
N ASP A 188 -1.51 20.02 -11.69
CA ASP A 188 -2.26 19.77 -12.92
C ASP A 188 -1.94 18.37 -13.50
N ALA A 189 -0.66 17.99 -13.51
CA ALA A 189 -0.21 16.68 -13.97
C ALA A 189 -0.71 15.57 -13.04
N LEU A 190 -0.70 15.78 -11.71
CA LEU A 190 -1.24 14.81 -10.76
C LEU A 190 -2.75 14.57 -10.97
N ALA A 191 -3.51 15.64 -11.21
CA ALA A 191 -4.93 15.53 -11.53
C ALA A 191 -5.17 14.80 -12.86
N LEU A 192 -4.35 15.08 -13.89
CA LEU A 192 -4.37 14.35 -15.14
C LEU A 192 -4.10 12.85 -14.92
N TYR A 193 -3.10 12.50 -14.12
CA TYR A 193 -2.77 11.09 -13.86
C TYR A 193 -3.91 10.36 -13.16
N ALA A 194 -4.48 10.99 -12.12
CA ALA A 194 -5.60 10.44 -11.37
C ALA A 194 -6.81 10.17 -12.28
N ARG A 195 -7.18 11.13 -13.15
CA ARG A 195 -8.31 10.97 -14.07
C ARG A 195 -8.04 9.94 -15.16
N HIS A 196 -6.93 10.09 -15.88
CA HIS A 196 -6.68 9.31 -17.09
C HIS A 196 -6.22 7.86 -16.78
N PHE A 197 -5.20 7.70 -15.93
CA PHE A 197 -4.65 6.38 -15.62
C PHE A 197 -5.35 5.71 -14.43
N GLY A 198 -5.78 6.53 -13.46
CA GLY A 198 -6.41 6.06 -12.23
C GLY A 198 -7.93 5.87 -12.32
N ARG A 199 -8.56 6.44 -13.36
CA ARG A 199 -10.01 6.54 -13.49
C ARG A 199 -10.68 7.13 -12.23
N ALA A 200 -9.93 7.97 -11.51
CA ALA A 200 -10.38 8.59 -10.28
C ALA A 200 -11.02 9.94 -10.59
N GLU A 201 -12.13 10.22 -9.92
CA GLU A 201 -12.85 11.47 -10.01
C GLU A 201 -12.37 12.47 -8.96
N GLY A 202 -12.73 13.74 -9.13
CA GLY A 202 -12.39 14.80 -8.19
C GLY A 202 -11.05 15.48 -8.47
N GLY A 203 -10.75 16.47 -7.62
CA GLY A 203 -9.55 17.31 -7.68
C GLY A 203 -8.67 17.14 -6.45
N ASP A 204 -7.72 18.06 -6.29
CA ASP A 204 -6.83 18.16 -5.12
C ASP A 204 -5.98 16.93 -4.84
N TRP A 205 -5.66 16.17 -5.89
CA TRP A 205 -4.70 15.07 -5.83
C TRP A 205 -3.31 15.54 -5.48
N ILE A 206 -2.71 14.93 -4.46
CA ILE A 206 -1.28 15.01 -4.12
C ILE A 206 -0.62 13.65 -4.35
N ALA A 207 0.67 13.67 -4.69
CA ALA A 207 1.51 12.50 -4.64
C ALA A 207 1.95 12.26 -3.19
N THR A 208 1.78 11.02 -2.73
CA THR A 208 2.11 10.59 -1.36
C THR A 208 3.26 9.59 -1.31
N GLY A 209 3.63 9.01 -2.47
CA GLY A 209 4.71 8.07 -2.57
C GLY A 209 5.04 7.69 -4.01
N PHE A 210 6.30 7.34 -4.24
CA PHE A 210 6.76 6.65 -5.44
C PHE A 210 7.34 5.28 -5.07
N ASP A 211 7.31 4.36 -6.01
CA ASP A 211 8.00 3.07 -5.94
C ASP A 211 8.30 2.59 -7.38
N PRO A 212 9.02 1.47 -7.56
CA PRO A 212 9.41 1.03 -8.91
C PRO A 212 8.23 0.79 -9.86
N ASP A 213 7.06 0.41 -9.36
CA ASP A 213 5.91 0.08 -10.20
C ASP A 213 5.03 1.30 -10.49
N GLY A 214 5.17 2.41 -9.74
CA GLY A 214 4.23 3.51 -9.89
C GLY A 214 4.31 4.62 -8.84
N MET A 215 3.21 5.35 -8.78
CA MET A 215 2.98 6.43 -7.81
C MET A 215 1.64 6.26 -7.09
N ASP A 216 1.63 6.77 -5.87
CA ASP A 216 0.51 6.74 -4.96
C ASP A 216 -0.05 8.15 -4.79
N LEU A 217 -1.31 8.34 -5.17
CA LEU A 217 -2.01 9.62 -5.04
C LEU A 217 -3.03 9.60 -3.91
N ALA A 218 -3.29 10.76 -3.32
CA ALA A 218 -4.34 10.96 -2.34
C ALA A 218 -5.06 12.30 -2.57
N ALA A 219 -6.36 12.30 -2.29
CA ALA A 219 -7.23 13.45 -2.10
C ALA A 219 -7.87 13.31 -0.70
N PRO A 220 -8.62 14.31 -0.17
CA PRO A 220 -9.14 14.27 1.20
C PRO A 220 -9.85 12.96 1.59
N ASP A 221 -10.67 12.44 0.68
CA ASP A 221 -11.48 11.23 0.91
C ASP A 221 -11.19 10.07 -0.06
N ALA A 222 -10.17 10.22 -0.91
CA ALA A 222 -9.87 9.24 -1.95
C ALA A 222 -8.37 8.95 -2.05
N THR A 223 -8.05 7.75 -2.51
CA THR A 223 -6.68 7.33 -2.82
C THR A 223 -6.67 6.63 -4.16
N CYS A 224 -5.60 6.82 -4.91
CA CYS A 224 -5.45 6.22 -6.22
C CYS A 224 -4.05 5.66 -6.40
N ARG A 225 -3.96 4.44 -6.92
CA ARG A 225 -2.70 3.81 -7.32
C ARG A 225 -2.55 3.97 -8.83
N ILE A 226 -1.46 4.59 -9.27
CA ILE A 226 -1.13 4.76 -10.69
C ILE A 226 0.13 3.94 -11.00
N PHE A 227 0.04 3.01 -11.94
CA PHE A 227 1.20 2.24 -12.39
C PHE A 227 1.91 2.94 -13.54
N PHE A 228 3.24 2.87 -13.54
CA PHE A 228 4.03 3.20 -14.73
C PHE A 228 3.76 2.18 -15.85
N PRO A 229 3.97 2.56 -17.13
CA PRO A 229 3.83 1.62 -18.25
C PRO A 229 4.77 0.42 -18.13
N ARG A 230 5.94 0.62 -17.52
CA ARG A 230 6.93 -0.41 -17.19
C ARG A 230 7.56 -0.09 -15.83
N PRO A 231 7.92 -1.10 -15.02
CA PRO A 231 8.63 -0.86 -13.77
C PRO A 231 9.97 -0.14 -14.01
N LEU A 232 10.24 0.86 -13.18
CA LEU A 232 11.50 1.61 -13.20
C LEU A 232 12.66 0.70 -12.80
N GLN A 233 13.78 0.83 -13.51
CA GLN A 233 15.01 0.10 -13.18
C GLN A 233 15.94 0.91 -12.28
N SER A 234 15.73 2.22 -12.17
CA SER A 234 16.50 3.13 -11.31
C SER A 234 15.70 4.37 -10.95
N ALA A 235 16.09 5.09 -9.90
CA ALA A 235 15.45 6.33 -9.47
C ALA A 235 15.55 7.45 -10.52
N ARG A 236 16.55 7.37 -11.41
CA ARG A 236 16.80 8.35 -12.48
C ARG A 236 15.72 8.34 -13.56
N GLU A 237 15.04 7.20 -13.74
CA GLU A 237 13.99 7.03 -14.76
C GLU A 237 12.65 7.68 -14.36
N LEU A 238 12.48 8.02 -13.07
CA LEU A 238 11.23 8.56 -12.55
C LEU A 238 10.76 9.80 -13.34
N ARG A 239 11.65 10.76 -13.55
CA ARG A 239 11.30 12.01 -14.25
C ARG A 239 10.85 11.74 -15.69
N SER A 240 11.58 10.91 -16.44
CA SER A 240 11.22 10.57 -17.81
C SER A 240 9.87 9.85 -17.87
N ALA A 241 9.62 8.90 -16.97
CA ALA A 241 8.36 8.17 -16.92
C ALA A 241 7.17 9.11 -16.66
N LEU A 242 7.31 10.03 -15.71
CA LEU A 242 6.27 11.05 -15.44
C LEU A 242 6.00 11.94 -16.65
N VAL A 243 7.06 12.43 -17.32
CA VAL A 243 6.91 13.28 -18.52
C VAL A 243 6.23 12.53 -19.67
N GLU A 244 6.60 11.27 -19.92
CA GLU A 244 5.96 10.43 -20.93
C GLU A 244 4.48 10.22 -20.64
N MET A 245 4.14 9.89 -19.39
CA MET A 245 2.76 9.73 -18.95
C MET A 245 1.96 11.04 -19.08
N ALA A 246 2.55 12.19 -18.78
CA ALA A 246 1.88 13.49 -18.93
C ALA A 246 1.55 13.78 -20.40
N LYS A 247 2.48 13.49 -21.32
CA LYS A 247 2.25 13.63 -22.76
C LYS A 247 1.13 12.71 -23.23
N ALA A 248 1.16 11.44 -22.85
CA ALA A 248 0.14 10.46 -23.20
C ALA A 248 -1.26 10.86 -22.69
N GLY A 249 -1.35 11.28 -21.42
CA GLY A 249 -2.61 11.74 -20.84
C GLY A 249 -3.18 12.98 -21.54
N ARG A 250 -2.33 13.97 -21.85
CA ARG A 250 -2.76 15.20 -22.55
C ARG A 250 -3.25 14.93 -23.96
N ALA A 251 -2.57 14.04 -24.70
CA ALA A 251 -3.00 13.65 -26.04
C ALA A 251 -4.39 12.99 -26.00
N ALA A 252 -4.62 12.08 -25.06
CA ALA A 252 -5.91 11.40 -24.91
C ALA A 252 -7.06 12.33 -24.47
N GLU A 253 -6.79 13.44 -23.77
CA GLU A 253 -7.80 14.45 -23.46
C GLU A 253 -8.14 15.33 -24.68
N GLN A 254 -7.25 15.46 -25.67
CA GLN A 254 -7.48 16.23 -26.89
C GLN A 254 -8.30 15.46 -27.94
N ASP A 255 -8.21 14.13 -27.93
CA ASP A 255 -8.94 13.24 -28.84
C ASP A 255 -10.38 12.93 -28.37
N ARG A 256 -10.86 13.56 -27.30
CA ARG A 256 -12.13 13.28 -26.62
C ARG A 256 -13.12 14.44 -26.74
#